data_AF-A0A957Q4Z8-F1
#
_entry.id   AF-A0A957Q4Z8-F1
#
_cell.length_a   1.000
_cell.length_b   1.000
_cell.length_c   1.000
_cell.angle_alpha   90.00
_cell.angle_beta   90.00
_cell.angle_gamma   90.00
#
_symmetry.space_group_name_H-M   'P 1'
#
loop_
_entity.id
_entity.type
_entity.pdbx_description
1 polymer ?
#
loop_
_entity_poly.entity_id
_entity_poly.type
_entity_poly.pdbx_seq_one_letter_code
_entity_poly.pdbx_strand_id
1 'polypeptide(L)'
;FTPGWQLQLVVIDDDGEAQNHDQRINWWAVDDPMIPFQRVDEQAMVEYLTFDVPQAGDWYFYAEDSIGLALTCAQPPTATATPTATATDTATPSPTSTATATATPTPTQTSTSTATATATATATPRVLPTMGTATPTPTVRPPTALQFVYYRAATTNAAIELHWATAYEINVAGFHLWRSTTGDRGDAIRLTAAPLAAVGGGSSGADYRYVDRDVLFGPTYTYWLEAVRADGTVDGVRVLSAQLTVPLYLPLVMH
;
A
#
# COMPACT_ATOMS: atom_id res chain seq x y z
N PHE A 1 -11.49 -4.44 -7.87
CA PHE A 1 -12.56 -5.19 -7.17
C PHE A 1 -13.89 -5.01 -7.88
N THR A 2 -14.86 -5.92 -7.68
CA THR A 2 -16.24 -5.77 -8.17
C THR A 2 -17.16 -5.35 -7.02
N PRO A 3 -18.40 -4.88 -7.27
CA PRO A 3 -19.33 -4.53 -6.21
C PRO A 3 -19.56 -5.69 -5.23
N GLY A 4 -19.69 -5.38 -3.94
CA GLY A 4 -19.98 -6.34 -2.87
C GLY A 4 -18.76 -7.03 -2.26
N TRP A 5 -17.55 -6.76 -2.74
CA TRP A 5 -16.34 -7.12 -2.01
C TRP A 5 -16.20 -6.28 -0.75
N GLN A 6 -15.65 -6.87 0.30
CA GLN A 6 -15.31 -6.14 1.52
C GLN A 6 -13.79 -6.03 1.66
N LEU A 7 -13.31 -4.82 1.87
CA LEU A 7 -11.92 -4.50 2.15
C LEU A 7 -11.79 -4.20 3.65
N GLN A 8 -10.81 -4.83 4.29
CA GLN A 8 -10.53 -4.59 5.70
C GLN A 8 -9.06 -4.23 5.87
N LEU A 9 -8.81 -3.22 6.70
CA LEU A 9 -7.46 -2.74 6.95
C LEU A 9 -7.29 -2.27 8.39
N VAL A 10 -6.04 -2.26 8.82
CA VAL A 10 -5.63 -1.61 10.06
C VAL A 10 -4.84 -0.37 9.68
N VAL A 11 -5.28 0.77 10.21
CA VAL A 11 -4.53 2.03 10.15
C VAL A 11 -3.75 2.15 11.44
N ILE A 12 -2.46 2.45 11.31
CA ILE A 12 -1.60 2.81 12.43
C ILE A 12 -1.02 4.17 12.13
N ASP A 13 -1.27 5.09 13.04
CA ASP A 13 -0.67 6.43 13.05
C ASP A 13 0.68 6.36 13.79
N ASP A 14 1.63 7.20 13.39
CA ASP A 14 2.93 7.32 14.05
C ASP A 14 3.06 8.56 14.95
N ASP A 15 2.09 9.49 14.88
CA ASP A 15 2.07 10.69 15.70
C ASP A 15 1.25 10.57 17.01
N GLY A 16 1.80 11.13 18.08
CA GLY A 16 1.09 11.20 19.36
C GLY A 16 0.04 12.30 19.34
N GLU A 17 -1.03 12.18 20.14
CA GLU A 17 -2.14 13.16 20.23
C GLU A 17 -1.68 14.62 20.49
N ALA A 18 -0.48 14.81 21.06
CA ALA A 18 0.16 16.11 21.31
C ALA A 18 1.00 16.67 20.14
N GLN A 19 1.23 15.87 19.10
CA GLN A 19 1.94 16.20 17.87
C GLN A 19 1.06 16.01 16.64
N ASN A 20 -0.27 15.99 16.79
CA ASN A 20 -1.20 15.84 15.66
C ASN A 20 -1.04 17.03 14.69
N HIS A 21 -0.14 16.87 13.73
CA HIS A 21 0.31 17.92 12.82
C HIS A 21 -0.52 17.94 11.53
N ASP A 22 -1.35 16.92 11.28
CA ASP A 22 -1.97 16.69 9.98
C ASP A 22 -3.47 16.34 9.99
N GLN A 23 -4.12 16.24 11.16
CA GLN A 23 -5.54 15.93 11.33
C GLN A 23 -5.94 14.47 10.99
N ARG A 24 -4.98 13.55 10.77
CA ARG A 24 -5.21 12.12 10.51
C ARG A 24 -6.19 11.87 9.37
N ILE A 25 -5.96 12.51 8.23
CA ILE A 25 -6.87 12.45 7.09
C ILE A 25 -6.45 11.30 6.17
N ASN A 26 -7.28 10.26 6.13
CA ASN A 26 -7.10 9.16 5.17
C ASN A 26 -8.34 9.05 4.26
N TRP A 27 -8.22 8.35 3.13
CA TRP A 27 -9.39 8.15 2.26
C TRP A 27 -9.32 6.88 1.41
N TRP A 28 -10.52 6.42 1.06
CA TRP A 28 -10.73 5.49 -0.03
C TRP A 28 -10.79 6.24 -1.35
N ALA A 29 -10.23 5.64 -2.40
CA ALA A 29 -10.26 6.17 -3.75
C ALA A 29 -10.49 5.05 -4.77
N VAL A 30 -11.06 5.42 -5.92
CA VAL A 30 -11.37 4.49 -7.01
C VAL A 30 -10.84 5.05 -8.32
N ASP A 31 -10.06 4.24 -9.02
CA ASP A 31 -9.39 4.50 -10.30
C ASP A 31 -8.35 5.64 -10.30
N ASP A 32 -8.57 6.70 -9.53
CA ASP A 32 -7.63 7.79 -9.25
C ASP A 32 -7.42 7.92 -7.72
N PRO A 33 -6.22 7.57 -7.19
CA PRO A 33 -5.94 7.59 -5.75
C PRO A 33 -5.98 9.00 -5.12
N MET A 34 -5.93 10.08 -5.92
CA MET A 34 -5.89 11.46 -5.43
C MET A 34 -7.26 12.11 -5.30
N ILE A 35 -8.32 11.46 -5.77
CA ILE A 35 -9.70 11.95 -5.64
C ILE A 35 -10.38 11.13 -4.55
N PRO A 36 -10.64 11.73 -3.36
CA PRO A 36 -11.30 11.01 -2.28
C PRO A 36 -12.69 10.56 -2.72
N PHE A 37 -12.89 9.25 -2.76
CA PHE A 37 -14.22 8.67 -2.85
C PHE A 37 -14.92 8.80 -1.49
N GLN A 38 -14.22 8.45 -0.41
CA GLN A 38 -14.69 8.59 0.96
C GLN A 38 -13.54 8.94 1.89
N ARG A 39 -13.64 10.09 2.57
CA ARG A 39 -12.71 10.48 3.62
C ARG A 39 -12.98 9.72 4.92
N VAL A 40 -11.92 9.51 5.68
CA VAL A 40 -11.92 8.95 7.02
C VAL A 40 -11.20 9.96 7.89
N ASP A 41 -11.97 10.72 8.66
CA ASP A 41 -11.49 11.80 9.51
C ASP A 41 -11.48 11.34 10.99
N GLU A 42 -10.72 12.04 11.84
CA GLU A 42 -10.70 11.85 13.31
C GLU A 42 -10.28 10.44 13.78
N GLN A 43 -9.36 9.81 13.05
CA GLN A 43 -8.96 8.43 13.33
C GLN A 43 -8.18 8.28 14.65
N ALA A 44 -8.28 7.09 15.24
CA ALA A 44 -7.47 6.72 16.41
C ALA A 44 -6.06 6.31 16.00
N MET A 45 -5.13 6.34 16.97
CA MET A 45 -3.74 5.86 16.80
C MET A 45 -3.65 4.46 16.17
N VAL A 46 -4.62 3.59 16.48
CA VAL A 46 -4.84 2.31 15.81
C VAL A 46 -6.32 2.17 15.53
N GLU A 47 -6.71 1.98 14.27
CA GLU A 47 -8.10 1.81 13.87
C GLU A 47 -8.28 0.66 12.87
N TYR A 48 -9.36 -0.09 13.04
CA TYR A 48 -9.77 -1.16 12.13
C TYR A 48 -10.89 -0.66 11.23
N LEU A 49 -10.61 -0.51 9.94
CA LEU A 49 -11.58 -0.06 8.96
C LEU A 49 -12.16 -1.22 8.17
N THR A 50 -13.44 -1.11 7.84
CA THR A 50 -14.15 -1.99 6.92
C THR A 50 -14.81 -1.13 5.85
N PHE A 51 -14.61 -1.49 4.59
CA PHE A 51 -15.17 -0.78 3.44
C PHE A 51 -15.82 -1.76 2.48
N ASP A 52 -17.11 -1.53 2.18
CA ASP A 52 -17.86 -2.30 1.20
C ASP A 52 -17.70 -1.65 -0.17
N VAL A 53 -17.14 -2.37 -1.13
CA VAL A 53 -16.89 -1.88 -2.49
C VAL A 53 -18.23 -1.61 -3.20
N PRO A 54 -18.57 -0.34 -3.48
CA PRO A 54 -19.85 0.02 -4.08
C PRO A 54 -19.87 -0.14 -5.60
N GLN A 55 -18.69 -0.06 -6.25
CA GLN A 55 -18.57 -0.10 -7.70
C GLN A 55 -17.34 -0.87 -8.16
N ALA A 56 -17.39 -1.39 -9.38
CA ALA A 56 -16.22 -1.98 -10.01
C ALA A 56 -15.16 -0.90 -10.24
N GLY A 57 -13.90 -1.24 -10.00
CA GLY A 57 -12.77 -0.33 -10.19
C GLY A 57 -11.52 -0.82 -9.48
N ASP A 58 -10.44 -0.10 -9.67
CA ASP A 58 -9.21 -0.29 -8.91
C ASP A 58 -9.28 0.56 -7.64
N TRP A 59 -9.29 -0.10 -6.48
CA TRP A 59 -9.50 0.56 -5.20
C TRP A 59 -8.19 0.76 -4.46
N TYR A 60 -8.04 1.96 -3.91
CA TYR A 60 -6.88 2.40 -3.16
C TYR A 60 -7.32 2.87 -1.78
N PHE A 61 -6.47 2.62 -0.78
CA PHE A 61 -6.51 3.35 0.47
C PHE A 61 -5.30 4.26 0.50
N TYR A 62 -5.54 5.57 0.54
CA TYR A 62 -4.48 6.56 0.67
C TYR A 62 -4.35 6.93 2.14
N ALA A 63 -3.12 6.88 2.64
CA ALA A 63 -2.79 7.31 3.98
C ALA A 63 -1.81 8.49 3.90
N GLU A 64 -2.21 9.65 4.40
CA GLU A 64 -1.45 10.90 4.26
C GLU A 64 -0.29 10.95 5.25
N ASP A 65 -0.54 10.61 6.52
CA ASP A 65 0.45 10.50 7.60
C ASP A 65 0.20 9.27 8.48
N SER A 66 -0.24 8.17 7.86
CA SER A 66 -0.45 6.90 8.56
C SER A 66 -0.02 5.73 7.69
N ILE A 67 0.22 4.58 8.29
CA ILE A 67 0.41 3.33 7.54
C ILE A 67 -0.94 2.61 7.50
N GLY A 68 -1.55 2.56 6.31
CA GLY A 68 -2.65 1.65 6.02
C GLY A 68 -2.11 0.29 5.56
N LEU A 69 -2.33 -0.75 6.37
CA LEU A 69 -2.06 -2.14 5.94
C LEU A 69 -3.39 -2.81 5.57
N ALA A 70 -3.68 -2.89 4.27
CA ALA A 70 -4.82 -3.65 3.76
C ALA A 70 -4.51 -5.15 3.86
N LEU A 71 -5.16 -5.85 4.79
CA LEU A 71 -4.83 -7.25 5.03
C LEU A 71 -6.04 -8.16 5.24
N THR A 72 -7.14 -7.93 4.53
CA THR A 72 -8.03 -9.00 4.05
C THR A 72 -8.97 -8.42 2.99
N CYS A 73 -9.27 -9.21 1.96
CA CYS A 73 -10.37 -8.94 1.04
C CYS A 73 -11.28 -10.15 1.01
N ALA A 74 -12.58 -9.94 1.19
CA ALA A 74 -13.58 -11.00 1.16
C ALA A 74 -14.46 -10.83 -0.08
N GLN A 75 -14.56 -11.89 -0.87
CA GLN A 75 -15.52 -11.96 -1.97
C GLN A 75 -16.94 -12.02 -1.40
N PRO A 76 -17.91 -11.35 -2.03
CA PRO A 76 -19.31 -11.55 -1.68
C PRO A 76 -19.66 -13.04 -1.88
N PRO A 77 -20.51 -13.62 -1.02
CA PRO A 77 -20.94 -15.00 -1.19
C PRO A 77 -21.52 -15.16 -2.60
N THR A 78 -20.97 -16.10 -3.37
CA THR A 78 -21.52 -16.41 -4.68
C THR A 78 -22.91 -16.97 -4.45
N ALA A 79 -23.93 -16.32 -5.01
CA ALA A 79 -25.29 -16.85 -4.98
C ALA A 79 -25.24 -18.25 -5.60
N THR A 80 -25.29 -19.27 -4.73
CA THR A 80 -25.42 -20.65 -5.18
C THR A 80 -26.79 -20.71 -5.84
N ALA A 81 -26.83 -21.00 -7.14
CA ALA A 81 -28.10 -21.19 -7.82
C ALA A 81 -28.90 -22.20 -7.01
N THR A 82 -29.97 -21.75 -6.36
CA THR A 82 -30.93 -22.66 -5.73
C THR A 82 -31.39 -23.58 -6.85
N PRO A 83 -31.08 -24.89 -6.81
CA PRO A 83 -31.55 -25.78 -7.85
C PRO A 83 -33.06 -25.61 -7.94
N THR A 84 -33.55 -25.20 -9.11
CA THR A 84 -34.98 -25.13 -9.36
C THR A 84 -35.52 -26.52 -9.08
N ALA A 85 -36.33 -26.67 -8.04
CA ALA A 85 -36.90 -27.95 -7.67
C ALA A 85 -37.61 -28.52 -8.89
N THR A 86 -37.05 -29.59 -9.47
CA THR A 86 -37.77 -30.37 -10.45
C THR A 86 -38.90 -31.05 -9.68
N ALA A 87 -40.14 -30.78 -10.06
CA ALA A 87 -41.30 -31.40 -9.44
C ALA A 87 -41.08 -32.93 -9.41
N THR A 88 -40.90 -33.45 -8.20
CA THR A 88 -40.73 -34.89 -7.98
C THR A 88 -42.08 -35.42 -7.56
N ASP A 89 -42.56 -36.44 -8.26
CA ASP A 89 -43.81 -37.12 -7.93
C ASP A 89 -43.78 -37.60 -6.47
N THR A 90 -44.80 -37.17 -5.73
CA THR A 90 -45.01 -37.46 -4.31
C THR A 90 -45.23 -38.96 -4.09
N ALA A 91 -44.25 -39.63 -3.47
CA ALA A 91 -44.47 -40.92 -2.81
C ALA A 91 -44.68 -40.71 -1.31
N THR A 92 -45.82 -41.21 -0.83
CA THR A 92 -46.38 -41.17 0.53
C THR A 92 -45.41 -41.66 1.61
N PRO A 93 -45.31 -40.99 2.79
CA PRO A 93 -44.38 -41.36 3.85
C PRO A 93 -44.80 -42.65 4.60
N SER A 94 -43.80 -43.41 5.03
CA SER A 94 -43.93 -44.46 6.05
C SER A 94 -43.21 -44.01 7.34
N PRO A 95 -43.84 -44.07 8.53
CA PRO A 95 -43.28 -43.52 9.76
C PRO A 95 -42.44 -44.57 10.49
N THR A 96 -41.29 -44.20 11.07
CA THR A 96 -40.77 -44.97 12.22
C THR A 96 -39.89 -44.15 13.18
N SER A 97 -40.42 -44.07 14.41
CA SER A 97 -39.91 -43.79 15.76
C SER A 97 -38.59 -43.05 16.06
N THR A 98 -38.80 -41.92 16.73
CA THR A 98 -38.13 -41.28 17.87
C THR A 98 -37.33 -42.16 18.85
N ALA A 99 -36.20 -41.64 19.34
CA ALA A 99 -35.78 -41.76 20.75
C ALA A 99 -35.05 -40.48 21.20
N THR A 100 -35.39 -40.03 22.41
CA THR A 100 -35.08 -38.71 23.00
C THR A 100 -34.19 -38.85 24.24
N ALA A 101 -33.23 -37.92 24.36
CA ALA A 101 -32.53 -37.35 25.54
C ALA A 101 -31.84 -38.24 26.60
N THR A 102 -30.70 -37.76 27.13
CA THR A 102 -30.60 -37.14 28.48
C THR A 102 -29.14 -36.72 28.80
N ALA A 103 -28.95 -35.51 29.35
CA ALA A 103 -27.72 -34.99 29.94
C ALA A 103 -27.68 -35.32 31.46
N THR A 104 -26.58 -35.41 32.22
CA THR A 104 -25.68 -34.34 32.75
C THR A 104 -24.83 -34.97 33.92
N PRO A 105 -24.05 -34.22 34.74
CA PRO A 105 -22.59 -34.31 34.92
C PRO A 105 -22.16 -35.09 36.20
N THR A 106 -20.86 -35.13 36.53
CA THR A 106 -20.31 -34.87 37.89
C THR A 106 -18.77 -34.82 37.85
N PRO A 107 -18.13 -33.84 38.52
CA PRO A 107 -16.67 -33.64 38.53
C PRO A 107 -15.97 -34.52 39.55
N THR A 108 -14.66 -34.72 39.41
CA THR A 108 -13.82 -35.15 40.52
C THR A 108 -12.50 -34.39 40.46
N GLN A 109 -12.31 -33.50 41.43
CA GLN A 109 -11.00 -32.97 41.78
C GLN A 109 -10.22 -34.06 42.50
N THR A 110 -8.92 -34.18 42.21
CA THR A 110 -7.97 -34.76 43.17
C THR A 110 -6.68 -33.97 43.07
N SER A 111 -6.29 -33.41 44.21
CA SER A 111 -5.10 -32.61 44.45
C SER A 111 -3.85 -33.47 44.62
N THR A 112 -2.70 -32.79 44.69
CA THR A 112 -1.45 -33.19 45.41
C THR A 112 -0.48 -34.05 44.58
N SER A 113 0.82 -33.83 44.47
CA SER A 113 1.79 -32.91 45.10
C SER A 113 3.04 -32.76 44.22
N THR A 114 3.70 -31.61 44.39
CA THR A 114 5.14 -31.29 44.35
C THR A 114 6.15 -32.39 43.99
N ALA A 115 6.97 -32.12 42.96
CA ALA A 115 8.31 -32.68 42.82
C ALA A 115 9.32 -31.53 42.58
N THR A 116 10.30 -31.46 43.47
CA THR A 116 11.45 -30.55 43.48
C THR A 116 12.35 -30.77 42.26
N ALA A 117 12.64 -29.71 41.49
CA ALA A 117 13.67 -29.77 40.46
C ALA A 117 15.05 -29.52 41.07
N THR A 118 15.90 -30.54 41.04
CA THR A 118 17.32 -30.49 41.38
C THR A 118 18.09 -29.68 40.33
N ALA A 119 18.84 -28.67 40.76
CA ALA A 119 19.74 -27.91 39.90
C ALA A 119 20.84 -28.83 39.32
N THR A 120 20.89 -28.95 37.98
CA THR A 120 21.98 -29.62 37.28
C THR A 120 23.05 -28.59 36.91
N ALA A 121 24.31 -28.93 37.19
CA ALA A 121 25.46 -28.04 37.01
C ALA A 121 25.65 -27.59 35.55
N THR A 122 25.83 -26.28 35.38
CA THR A 122 26.18 -25.62 34.12
C THR A 122 27.54 -26.07 33.62
N ALA A 123 27.58 -26.67 32.42
CA ALA A 123 28.83 -26.93 31.72
C ALA A 123 29.52 -25.61 31.34
N THR A 124 30.80 -25.50 31.67
CA THR A 124 31.66 -24.36 31.34
C THR A 124 31.90 -24.34 29.83
N PRO A 125 31.58 -23.26 29.08
CA PRO A 125 31.88 -23.22 27.66
C PRO A 125 33.39 -23.10 27.45
N ARG A 126 33.96 -24.06 26.73
CA ARG A 126 35.34 -24.04 26.23
C ARG A 126 35.45 -22.95 25.16
N VAL A 127 36.15 -21.86 25.49
CA VAL A 127 36.44 -20.77 24.54
C VAL A 127 37.42 -21.28 23.49
N LEU A 128 36.98 -21.26 22.23
CA LEU A 128 37.84 -21.41 21.05
C LEU A 128 38.41 -20.02 20.71
N PRO A 129 39.71 -19.86 20.39
CA PRO A 129 40.21 -18.57 19.94
C PRO A 129 39.68 -18.28 18.54
N THR A 130 38.62 -17.48 18.46
CA THR A 130 38.11 -16.96 17.19
C THR A 130 39.01 -15.82 16.76
N MET A 131 39.67 -15.99 15.62
CA MET A 131 40.34 -14.89 14.90
C MET A 131 39.29 -13.79 14.66
N GLY A 132 39.49 -12.62 15.26
CA GLY A 132 38.52 -11.54 15.24
C GLY A 132 38.27 -11.02 13.83
N THR A 133 37.15 -11.42 13.23
CA THR A 133 36.57 -10.70 12.11
C THR A 133 36.02 -9.40 12.67
N ALA A 134 36.55 -8.26 12.24
CA ALA A 134 36.00 -6.96 12.62
C ALA A 134 34.53 -6.91 12.20
N THR A 135 33.62 -6.91 13.16
CA THR A 135 32.21 -6.60 12.90
C THR A 135 32.17 -5.18 12.36
N PRO A 136 31.71 -4.94 11.11
CA PRO A 136 31.57 -3.58 10.62
C PRO A 136 30.61 -2.85 11.54
N THR A 137 31.07 -1.74 12.12
CA THR A 137 30.18 -0.82 12.83
C THR A 137 29.08 -0.39 11.85
N PRO A 138 27.78 -0.58 12.15
CA PRO A 138 26.74 -0.09 11.27
C PRO A 138 26.89 1.42 11.18
N THR A 139 27.21 1.92 9.99
CA THR A 139 27.22 3.35 9.71
C THR A 139 25.78 3.82 9.86
N VAL A 140 25.49 4.56 10.93
CA VAL A 140 24.18 5.19 11.12
C VAL A 140 24.00 6.19 9.97
N ARG A 141 23.14 5.85 9.01
CA ARG A 141 22.83 6.73 7.88
C ARG A 141 21.90 7.84 8.38
N PRO A 142 22.23 9.13 8.18
CA PRO A 142 21.36 10.22 8.60
C PRO A 142 20.01 10.13 7.88
N PRO A 143 18.89 10.53 8.52
CA PRO A 143 17.56 10.36 7.93
C PRO A 143 17.38 11.14 6.60
N THR A 144 16.81 10.43 5.63
CA THR A 144 16.03 10.94 4.48
C THR A 144 14.73 11.61 4.90
N ALA A 145 14.52 12.92 4.69
CA ALA A 145 13.17 13.52 4.76
C ALA A 145 12.87 14.25 3.45
N LEU A 146 11.88 13.75 2.72
CA LEU A 146 11.43 14.28 1.44
C LEU A 146 9.91 14.17 1.37
N GLN A 147 9.23 15.31 1.40
CA GLN A 147 7.79 15.38 1.24
C GLN A 147 7.45 16.10 -0.06
N PHE A 148 6.51 15.54 -0.81
CA PHE A 148 5.99 16.15 -2.02
C PHE A 148 4.74 16.96 -1.69
N VAL A 149 4.62 18.16 -2.27
CA VAL A 149 3.35 18.90 -2.33
C VAL A 149 2.49 18.32 -3.46
N TYR A 150 3.11 18.03 -4.60
CA TYR A 150 2.47 17.31 -5.69
C TYR A 150 3.52 16.62 -6.57
N TYR A 151 3.08 15.61 -7.32
CA TYR A 151 3.83 15.03 -8.42
C TYR A 151 2.83 14.60 -9.50
N ARG A 152 3.00 15.08 -10.74
CA ARG A 152 2.06 14.84 -11.84
C ARG A 152 2.78 14.73 -13.18
N ALA A 153 2.09 14.08 -14.12
CA ALA A 153 2.46 14.04 -15.52
C ALA A 153 1.33 14.67 -16.34
N ALA A 154 1.67 15.64 -17.20
CA ALA A 154 0.74 16.32 -18.09
C ALA A 154 1.12 16.05 -19.54
N THR A 155 0.15 15.65 -20.35
CA THR A 155 0.34 15.50 -21.79
C THR A 155 0.25 16.85 -22.48
N THR A 156 1.12 17.04 -23.46
CA THR A 156 1.05 18.14 -24.43
C THR A 156 0.88 17.56 -25.83
N ASN A 157 0.82 18.39 -26.87
CA ASN A 157 0.61 17.93 -28.24
C ASN A 157 1.73 17.01 -28.77
N ALA A 158 2.91 16.95 -28.15
CA ALA A 158 4.03 16.14 -28.65
C ALA A 158 5.02 15.68 -27.55
N ALA A 159 4.66 15.82 -26.28
CA ALA A 159 5.55 15.51 -25.15
C ALA A 159 4.74 15.21 -23.90
N ILE A 160 5.36 14.51 -22.96
CA ILE A 160 4.86 14.37 -21.59
C ILE A 160 5.73 15.24 -20.68
N GLU A 161 5.09 16.12 -19.94
CA GLU A 161 5.73 16.98 -18.96
C GLU A 161 5.51 16.42 -17.56
N LEU A 162 6.61 16.15 -16.86
CA LEU A 162 6.61 15.77 -15.46
C LEU A 162 6.83 17.02 -14.61
N HIS A 163 5.99 17.19 -13.59
CA HIS A 163 6.08 18.30 -12.66
C HIS A 163 5.90 17.79 -11.24
N TRP A 164 6.85 18.09 -10.38
CA TRP A 164 6.72 17.88 -8.94
C TRP A 164 7.10 19.12 -8.17
N ALA A 165 6.52 19.25 -6.99
CA ALA A 165 6.96 20.18 -5.98
C ALA A 165 7.22 19.42 -4.68
N THR A 166 8.25 19.83 -3.97
CA THR A 166 8.58 19.34 -2.63
C THR A 166 8.13 20.37 -1.60
N ALA A 167 7.88 19.92 -0.37
CA ALA A 167 7.63 20.78 0.79
C ALA A 167 8.94 21.04 1.58
N TYR A 168 9.81 20.04 1.64
CA TYR A 168 11.17 20.11 2.18
C TYR A 168 12.04 18.98 1.63
N GLU A 169 13.35 19.20 1.67
CA GLU A 169 14.38 18.32 1.12
C GLU A 169 15.57 18.22 2.08
N ILE A 170 15.58 17.22 2.96
CA ILE A 170 16.70 16.93 3.86
C ILE A 170 17.57 15.85 3.23
N ASN A 171 18.88 16.09 3.13
CA ASN A 171 19.84 15.13 2.60
C ASN A 171 19.53 14.64 1.17
N VAL A 172 18.87 15.46 0.34
CA VAL A 172 18.58 15.20 -1.08
C VAL A 172 19.55 16.00 -1.95
N ALA A 173 20.28 15.32 -2.83
CA ALA A 173 21.16 15.93 -3.84
C ALA A 173 20.42 16.23 -5.15
N GLY A 174 19.37 15.47 -5.46
CA GLY A 174 18.61 15.66 -6.68
C GLY A 174 17.72 14.49 -7.02
N PHE A 175 17.25 14.45 -8.27
CA PHE A 175 16.27 13.48 -8.72
C PHE A 175 16.65 12.83 -10.06
N HIS A 176 16.49 11.52 -10.13
CA HIS A 176 16.47 10.78 -11.38
C HIS A 176 15.04 10.51 -11.84
N LEU A 177 14.85 10.59 -13.15
CA LEU A 177 13.59 10.25 -13.79
C LEU A 177 13.78 9.01 -14.65
N TRP A 178 12.77 8.16 -14.64
CA TRP A 178 12.76 6.90 -15.35
C TRP A 178 11.42 6.68 -16.02
N ARG A 179 11.40 5.87 -17.07
CA ARG A 179 10.21 5.62 -17.89
C ARG A 179 10.15 4.18 -18.38
N SER A 180 8.95 3.61 -18.42
CA SER A 180 8.65 2.32 -19.04
C SER A 180 7.38 2.41 -19.88
N THR A 181 7.29 1.63 -20.95
CA THR A 181 6.06 1.43 -21.74
C THR A 181 5.28 0.20 -21.32
N THR A 182 5.85 -0.67 -20.49
CA THR A 182 5.20 -1.89 -20.00
C THR A 182 4.58 -1.69 -18.60
N GLY A 183 5.03 -0.64 -17.90
CA GLY A 183 4.66 -0.37 -16.51
C GLY A 183 5.54 -1.08 -15.50
N ASP A 184 6.48 -1.92 -15.93
CA ASP A 184 7.46 -2.54 -15.04
C ASP A 184 8.59 -1.55 -14.68
N ARG A 185 9.04 -1.56 -13.43
CA ARG A 185 10.22 -0.79 -13.00
C ARG A 185 11.51 -1.45 -13.50
N GLY A 186 11.53 -2.77 -13.66
CA GLY A 186 12.71 -3.54 -14.04
C GLY A 186 13.20 -3.27 -15.46
N ASP A 187 12.32 -2.82 -16.35
CA ASP A 187 12.65 -2.44 -17.73
C ASP A 187 12.67 -0.92 -17.95
N ALA A 188 12.47 -0.14 -16.88
CA ALA A 188 12.43 1.30 -16.98
C ALA A 188 13.79 1.86 -17.41
N ILE A 189 13.78 2.73 -18.43
CA ILE A 189 14.96 3.45 -18.89
C ILE A 189 15.12 4.75 -18.11
N ARG A 190 16.35 5.14 -17.80
CA ARG A 190 16.63 6.43 -17.15
C ARG A 190 16.60 7.56 -18.18
N LEU A 191 15.81 8.59 -17.90
CA LEU A 191 15.66 9.77 -18.76
C LEU A 191 16.70 10.85 -18.48
N THR A 192 17.21 10.92 -17.24
CA THR A 192 18.20 11.92 -16.85
C THR A 192 19.61 11.34 -16.83
N ALA A 193 20.53 11.97 -17.56
CA ALA A 193 21.93 11.55 -17.61
C ALA A 193 22.65 11.77 -16.27
N ALA A 194 22.33 12.88 -15.60
CA ALA A 194 22.75 13.24 -14.25
C ALA A 194 21.51 13.62 -13.41
N PRO A 195 21.58 13.59 -12.07
CA PRO A 195 20.46 14.02 -11.23
C PRO A 195 20.07 15.47 -11.53
N LEU A 196 18.77 15.73 -11.59
CA LEU A 196 18.26 17.10 -11.55
C LEU A 196 18.52 17.63 -10.14
N ALA A 197 19.41 18.61 -10.01
CA ALA A 197 19.89 19.08 -8.73
C ALA A 197 18.72 19.55 -7.85
N ALA A 198 18.71 19.07 -6.60
CA ALA A 198 17.82 19.55 -5.58
C ALA A 198 18.16 21.02 -5.28
N VAL A 199 17.15 21.87 -5.25
CA VAL A 199 17.28 23.30 -4.93
C VAL A 199 16.48 23.69 -3.69
N GLY A 200 15.71 22.76 -3.12
CA GLY A 200 15.12 22.90 -1.79
C GLY A 200 16.14 22.58 -0.68
N GLY A 201 15.63 22.50 0.54
CA GLY A 201 16.38 22.27 1.76
C GLY A 201 15.47 21.86 2.91
N GLY A 202 16.04 21.69 4.10
CA GLY A 202 15.32 21.11 5.25
C GLY A 202 14.16 21.95 5.80
N SER A 203 14.03 23.21 5.38
CA SER A 203 12.94 24.10 5.77
C SER A 203 12.24 24.76 4.57
N SER A 204 12.53 24.30 3.35
CA SER A 204 11.98 24.88 2.13
C SER A 204 11.99 23.87 1.00
N GLY A 205 10.87 23.66 0.34
CA GLY A 205 10.80 22.83 -0.85
C GLY A 205 11.16 23.59 -2.13
N ALA A 206 10.87 22.96 -3.27
CA ALA A 206 11.12 23.51 -4.60
C ALA A 206 10.20 22.89 -5.65
N ASP A 207 9.99 23.62 -6.75
CA ASP A 207 9.26 23.16 -7.94
C ASP A 207 10.25 22.72 -9.04
N TYR A 208 9.93 21.61 -9.68
CA TYR A 208 10.79 20.97 -10.67
C TYR A 208 10.01 20.50 -11.89
N ARG A 209 10.63 20.62 -13.06
CA ARG A 209 10.01 20.28 -14.34
C ARG A 209 10.94 19.48 -15.22
N TYR A 210 10.40 18.46 -15.88
CA TYR A 210 11.09 17.71 -16.93
C TYR A 210 10.16 17.45 -18.11
N VAL A 211 10.67 17.63 -19.33
CA VAL A 211 9.88 17.44 -20.56
C VAL A 211 10.45 16.27 -21.33
N ASP A 212 9.71 15.17 -21.36
CA ASP A 212 10.00 14.00 -22.17
C ASP A 212 9.42 14.18 -23.58
N ARG A 213 10.32 14.35 -24.54
CA ARG A 213 10.00 14.54 -25.97
C ARG A 213 10.12 13.25 -26.78
N ASP A 214 10.66 12.19 -26.19
CA ASP A 214 10.94 10.93 -26.87
C ASP A 214 9.77 9.95 -26.66
N VAL A 215 8.54 10.47 -26.81
CA VAL A 215 7.27 9.75 -26.62
C VAL A 215 6.49 9.72 -27.91
N LEU A 216 5.76 8.63 -28.14
CA LEU A 216 4.88 8.46 -29.29
C LEU A 216 3.41 8.48 -28.85
N PHE A 217 2.51 8.81 -29.77
CA PHE A 217 1.07 8.70 -29.54
C PHE A 217 0.64 7.24 -29.45
N GLY A 218 -0.24 6.93 -28.50
CA GLY A 218 -0.84 5.60 -28.33
C GLY A 218 -0.32 4.84 -27.10
N PRO A 219 1.00 4.64 -26.93
CA PRO A 219 1.56 3.99 -25.74
C PRO A 219 1.25 4.73 -24.45
N THR A 220 0.99 3.94 -23.40
CA THR A 220 1.03 4.42 -22.01
C THR A 220 2.47 4.38 -21.53
N TYR A 221 2.88 5.44 -20.85
CA TYR A 221 4.19 5.55 -20.23
C TYR A 221 4.04 5.63 -18.72
N THR A 222 4.72 4.75 -18.00
CA THR A 222 4.86 4.84 -16.54
C THR A 222 6.17 5.53 -16.23
N TYR A 223 6.13 6.48 -15.31
CA TYR A 223 7.26 7.28 -14.88
C TYR A 223 7.55 7.05 -13.41
N TRP A 224 8.83 7.13 -13.08
CA TRP A 224 9.28 7.06 -11.70
C TRP A 224 10.23 8.20 -11.40
N LEU A 225 10.00 8.82 -10.25
CA LEU A 225 10.90 9.78 -9.65
C LEU A 225 11.68 9.07 -8.54
N GLU A 226 13.00 9.14 -8.63
CA GLU A 226 13.94 8.51 -7.71
C GLU A 226 14.81 9.60 -7.09
N ALA A 227 14.77 9.73 -5.76
CA ALA A 227 15.56 10.73 -5.07
C ALA A 227 17.00 10.22 -4.86
N VAL A 228 17.96 11.09 -5.18
CA VAL A 228 19.38 10.87 -4.94
C VAL A 228 19.75 11.63 -3.68
N ARG A 229 20.41 10.96 -2.74
CA ARG A 229 20.88 11.52 -1.49
C ARG A 229 22.19 12.27 -1.65
N ALA A 230 22.53 13.10 -0.66
CA ALA A 230 23.80 13.84 -0.62
C ALA A 230 25.05 12.94 -0.68
N ASP A 231 24.95 11.68 -0.23
CA ASP A 231 26.03 10.68 -0.29
C ASP A 231 26.05 9.87 -1.60
N GLY A 232 25.16 10.18 -2.55
CA GLY A 232 25.04 9.50 -3.84
C GLY A 232 24.24 8.20 -3.81
N THR A 233 23.75 7.77 -2.64
CA THR A 233 22.80 6.66 -2.55
C THR A 233 21.39 7.11 -2.97
N VAL A 234 20.50 6.17 -3.27
CA VAL A 234 19.12 6.48 -3.69
C VAL A 234 18.13 6.01 -2.63
N ASP A 235 17.12 6.84 -2.36
CA ASP A 235 15.99 6.51 -1.47
C ASP A 235 14.70 6.65 -2.26
N GLY A 236 13.79 5.67 -2.08
CA GLY A 236 12.38 5.75 -2.46
C GLY A 236 12.10 5.96 -3.96
N VAL A 237 11.19 5.15 -4.51
CA VAL A 237 10.70 5.35 -5.87
C VAL A 237 9.22 5.74 -5.80
N ARG A 238 8.84 6.89 -6.37
CA ARG A 238 7.43 7.30 -6.53
C ARG A 238 6.99 7.01 -7.96
N VAL A 239 5.83 6.37 -8.14
CA VAL A 239 5.30 5.93 -9.43
C VAL A 239 4.19 6.87 -9.92
N LEU A 240 4.19 7.19 -11.21
CA LEU A 240 3.08 7.80 -11.94
C LEU A 240 2.87 7.06 -13.26
N SER A 241 1.66 7.07 -13.80
CA SER A 241 1.38 6.62 -15.17
C SER A 241 0.69 7.74 -15.95
N ALA A 242 1.12 7.94 -17.20
CA ALA A 242 0.51 8.89 -18.12
C ALA A 242 0.49 8.33 -19.55
N GLN A 243 -0.60 8.55 -20.27
CA GLN A 243 -0.76 8.10 -21.66
C GLN A 243 -0.95 9.28 -22.58
N LEU A 244 -0.13 9.37 -23.64
CA LEU A 244 -0.31 10.38 -24.68
C LEU A 244 -1.40 9.90 -25.66
N THR A 245 -2.60 10.48 -25.54
CA THR A 245 -3.74 10.19 -26.40
C THR A 245 -3.86 11.20 -27.54
N VAL A 246 -4.41 10.76 -28.66
CA VAL A 246 -4.75 11.65 -29.79
C VAL A 246 -5.99 12.44 -29.39
N PRO A 247 -6.03 13.78 -29.50
CA PRO A 247 -7.27 14.53 -29.26
C PRO A 247 -8.31 14.12 -30.31
N LEU A 248 -9.43 13.55 -29.85
CA LEU A 248 -10.55 13.18 -30.71
C LEU A 248 -11.30 14.46 -31.11
N TYR A 249 -10.96 15.06 -32.25
CA TYR A 249 -11.79 16.10 -32.87
C TYR A 249 -13.00 15.43 -33.52
N LEU A 250 -14.15 15.41 -32.82
CA LEU A 250 -15.42 15.12 -33.50
C LEU A 250 -15.70 16.25 -34.51
N PRO A 251 -16.00 15.96 -35.79
CA PRO A 251 -16.48 16.99 -36.68
C PRO A 251 -17.85 17.48 -36.17
N LEU A 252 -17.94 18.78 -35.90
CA LEU A 252 -19.21 19.43 -35.59
C LEU A 252 -20.09 19.37 -36.86
N VAL A 253 -21.03 18.42 -36.91
CA VAL A 253 -22.09 18.42 -37.92
C VAL A 253 -23.13 19.43 -37.46
N MET A 254 -23.11 20.63 -38.04
CA MET A 254 -24.24 21.56 -37.92
C MET A 254 -25.36 21.04 -38.83
N HIS A 255 -26.52 20.74 -38.25
CA HIS A 255 -27.77 20.51 -38.97
C HIS A 255 -28.59 21.80 -39.02
#